data_AF-A0A926KL38-F1
#
_entry.id   AF-A0A926KL38-F1
#
_cell.length_a   1.000
_cell.length_b   1.000
_cell.length_c   1.000
_cell.angle_alpha   90.00
_cell.angle_beta   90.00
_cell.angle_gamma   90.00
#
_symmetry.space_group_name_H-M   'P 1'
#
loop_
_entity.id
_entity.type
_entity.pdbx_description
1 polymer ?
#
loop_
_entity_poly.entity_id
_entity_poly.type
_entity_poly.pdbx_seq_one_letter_code
_entity_poly.pdbx_strand_id
1 'polypeptide(L)'
;MNFTQRLLTGCGSLALASGMAVSVTPEASAASTTVSTTSTAAYAAGEFQCGPNNWIGRLVPENPPGGANFHYACVRHDACYSAGSTTSRATCDSAFRNRMYNACTAAGKGATCKRIADVYYWAVRGAGRFYYKGSGLNN
;
A
#
# COMPACT_ATOMS: atom_id res chain seq x y z
N MET A 1 44.11 71.59 -18.86
CA MET A 1 43.03 72.33 -19.55
C MET A 1 41.98 71.32 -20.00
N ASN A 2 40.71 71.61 -19.66
CA ASN A 2 39.45 71.30 -20.36
C ASN A 2 39.36 70.01 -21.22
N PHE A 3 38.51 69.04 -20.86
CA PHE A 3 37.04 68.95 -20.94
C PHE A 3 36.56 68.24 -22.23
N THR A 4 35.64 67.28 -22.03
CA THR A 4 34.57 66.84 -22.96
C THR A 4 34.98 65.94 -24.15
N GLN A 5 34.17 64.96 -24.62
CA GLN A 5 32.75 64.68 -24.42
C GLN A 5 32.38 63.22 -24.80
N ARG A 6 31.42 62.66 -24.05
CA ARG A 6 30.28 61.77 -24.37
C ARG A 6 30.08 61.25 -25.81
N LEU A 7 29.43 60.08 -25.97
CA LEU A 7 27.96 59.85 -26.14
C LEU A 7 27.65 58.43 -26.66
N LEU A 8 26.35 58.08 -26.60
CA LEU A 8 25.61 56.87 -27.06
C LEU A 8 25.36 55.87 -25.92
N THR A 9 24.24 55.95 -25.18
CA THR A 9 22.81 55.82 -25.56
C THR A 9 22.46 54.42 -26.08
N GLY A 10 21.95 53.58 -25.17
CA GLY A 10 21.35 52.28 -25.46
C GLY A 10 20.49 51.84 -24.27
N CYS A 11 19.18 52.01 -24.43
CA CYS A 11 18.11 51.74 -23.48
C CYS A 11 17.85 50.22 -23.38
N GLY A 12 17.53 49.71 -22.19
CA GLY A 12 16.95 48.36 -22.07
C GLY A 12 17.54 47.50 -20.96
N SER A 13 17.06 47.75 -19.75
CA SER A 13 16.67 46.77 -18.72
C SER A 13 17.42 45.43 -18.60
N LEU A 14 18.09 45.33 -17.45
CA LEU A 14 18.15 44.17 -16.55
C LEU A 14 18.92 42.94 -17.03
N ALA A 15 20.25 43.04 -16.92
CA ALA A 15 21.06 41.89 -16.57
C ALA A 15 22.20 42.34 -15.65
N LEU A 16 22.02 42.21 -14.33
CA LEU A 16 23.14 42.12 -13.39
C LEU A 16 22.82 41.09 -12.31
N ALA A 17 23.54 39.98 -12.43
CA ALA A 17 23.58 38.85 -11.54
C ALA A 17 23.88 39.26 -10.09
N SER A 18 23.30 38.55 -9.13
CA SER A 18 23.80 38.49 -7.75
C SER A 18 23.20 37.28 -7.04
N GLY A 19 24.08 36.42 -6.51
CA GLY A 19 23.80 35.63 -5.32
C GLY A 19 23.10 34.28 -5.52
N MET A 20 23.90 33.22 -5.55
CA MET A 20 23.44 31.89 -5.16
C MET A 20 23.28 31.88 -3.64
N ALA A 21 22.04 31.72 -3.17
CA ALA A 21 21.76 31.31 -1.80
C ALA A 21 20.61 30.30 -1.86
N VAL A 22 20.98 29.05 -2.13
CA VAL A 22 20.10 27.90 -1.87
C VAL A 22 20.02 27.77 -0.36
N SER A 23 18.85 28.08 0.20
CA SER A 23 18.52 27.81 1.60
C SER A 23 18.41 26.29 1.80
N VAL A 24 19.53 25.62 1.99
CA VAL A 24 19.56 24.29 2.61
C VAL A 24 19.32 24.47 4.10
N THR A 25 18.11 24.18 4.57
CA THR A 25 17.89 23.97 6.01
C THR A 25 18.36 22.56 6.37
N PRO A 26 19.34 22.40 7.28
CA PRO A 26 19.68 21.10 7.83
C PRO A 26 18.70 20.70 8.94
N GLU A 27 18.35 19.41 8.92
CA GLU A 27 18.10 18.52 10.05
C GLU A 27 17.08 18.89 11.14
N ALA A 28 15.96 18.16 11.10
CA ALA A 28 15.53 17.37 12.26
C ALA A 28 14.95 16.03 11.79
N SER A 29 15.82 15.19 11.23
CA SER A 29 15.58 13.75 11.07
C SER A 29 15.82 13.07 12.42
N ALA A 30 14.83 13.11 13.30
CA ALA A 30 14.81 12.31 14.52
C ALA A 30 13.38 12.09 15.02
N ALA A 31 12.57 11.44 14.20
CA ALA A 31 11.60 10.48 14.71
C ALA A 31 11.89 9.17 13.99
N SER A 32 12.81 8.40 14.57
CA SER A 32 12.75 6.95 14.47
C SER A 32 11.41 6.52 15.06
N THR A 33 10.34 6.65 14.27
CA THR A 33 9.24 5.70 14.37
C THR A 33 9.89 4.41 13.94
N THR A 34 10.26 3.62 14.94
CA THR A 34 10.57 2.21 14.78
C THR A 34 9.63 1.67 13.72
N VAL A 35 10.16 1.50 12.50
CA VAL A 35 9.65 0.49 11.59
C VAL A 35 9.55 -0.71 12.50
N SER A 36 8.31 -1.15 12.77
CA SER A 36 8.08 -2.39 13.47
C SER A 36 8.66 -3.48 12.58
N THR A 37 9.96 -3.67 12.72
CA THR A 37 10.75 -4.84 12.36
C THR A 37 10.41 -5.92 13.38
N THR A 38 9.11 -6.16 13.56
CA THR A 38 8.56 -7.24 14.37
C THR A 38 7.35 -7.76 13.61
N SER A 39 7.60 -8.37 12.45
CA SER A 39 6.69 -9.34 11.81
C SER A 39 7.39 -10.10 10.66
N THR A 40 8.70 -10.37 10.78
CA THR A 40 9.25 -11.64 10.26
C THR A 40 9.15 -12.75 11.30
N ALA A 41 8.47 -12.49 12.43
CA ALA A 41 7.79 -13.56 13.13
C ALA A 41 6.87 -14.20 12.10
N ALA A 42 7.20 -15.43 11.70
CA ALA A 42 6.21 -16.36 11.23
C ALA A 42 5.00 -16.17 12.13
N TYR A 43 3.94 -15.53 11.60
CA TYR A 43 2.66 -15.49 12.26
C TYR A 43 2.38 -16.93 12.65
N ALA A 44 2.35 -17.16 13.97
CA ALA A 44 2.32 -18.49 14.53
C ALA A 44 1.20 -19.26 13.82
N ALA A 45 1.43 -20.53 13.53
CA ALA A 45 0.52 -21.43 12.82
C ALA A 45 -0.79 -21.72 13.58
N GLY A 46 -1.37 -20.74 14.28
CA GLY A 46 -2.57 -20.84 15.11
C GLY A 46 -3.43 -19.57 15.20
N GLU A 47 -3.07 -18.45 14.57
CA GLU A 47 -3.94 -17.27 14.51
C GLU A 47 -4.60 -17.16 13.14
N PHE A 48 -5.75 -17.82 12.94
CA PHE A 48 -6.49 -17.72 11.70
C PHE A 48 -7.22 -16.37 11.61
N GLN A 49 -6.55 -15.38 11.02
CA GLN A 49 -7.08 -14.03 10.79
C GLN A 49 -7.77 -13.88 9.43
N CYS A 50 -8.03 -14.97 8.73
CA CYS A 50 -8.88 -14.96 7.54
C CYS A 50 -10.36 -15.06 7.93
N GLY A 51 -11.03 -13.90 8.00
CA GLY A 51 -12.47 -13.75 8.23
C GLY A 51 -12.82 -13.10 9.57
N PRO A 52 -14.03 -12.52 9.69
CA PRO A 52 -14.40 -11.67 10.81
C PRO A 52 -14.45 -12.44 12.13
N ASN A 53 -13.54 -12.15 13.06
CA ASN A 53 -13.44 -12.72 14.42
C ASN A 53 -12.93 -14.17 14.54
N ASN A 54 -12.14 -14.72 13.59
CA ASN A 54 -11.54 -16.06 13.74
C ASN A 54 -12.56 -17.22 13.93
N TRP A 55 -13.89 -16.99 13.84
CA TRP A 55 -14.90 -18.04 14.05
C TRP A 55 -14.94 -19.08 12.93
N ILE A 56 -14.43 -18.71 11.75
CA ILE A 56 -14.25 -19.56 10.55
C ILE A 56 -12.78 -20.01 10.41
N GLY A 57 -11.91 -19.71 11.38
CA GLY A 57 -10.47 -19.99 11.30
C GLY A 57 -10.11 -21.43 10.94
N ARG A 58 -10.97 -22.39 11.28
CA ARG A 58 -10.80 -23.81 10.92
C ARG A 58 -11.24 -24.18 9.48
N LEU A 59 -12.03 -23.33 8.83
CA LEU A 59 -12.60 -23.55 7.49
C LEU A 59 -11.85 -22.81 6.38
N VAL A 60 -11.07 -21.76 6.70
CA VAL A 60 -10.31 -20.96 5.72
C VAL A 60 -8.81 -21.06 6.06
N PRO A 61 -8.07 -22.02 5.46
CA PRO A 61 -6.67 -22.24 5.78
C PRO A 61 -5.74 -21.08 5.34
N GLU A 62 -5.06 -20.43 6.27
CA GLU A 62 -4.09 -19.36 5.92
C GLU A 62 -2.86 -19.86 5.15
N ASN A 63 -2.54 -21.14 5.30
CA ASN A 63 -1.51 -21.87 4.57
C ASN A 63 -2.15 -23.10 3.91
N PRO A 64 -2.92 -22.91 2.82
CA PRO A 64 -3.57 -24.03 2.16
C PRO A 64 -2.53 -24.94 1.51
N PRO A 65 -2.77 -26.27 1.43
CA PRO A 65 -1.87 -27.20 0.75
C PRO A 65 -1.64 -26.75 -0.70
N GLY A 66 -0.37 -26.56 -1.08
CA GLY A 66 0.00 -26.04 -2.41
C GLY A 66 -0.14 -24.51 -2.58
N GLY A 67 -0.51 -23.79 -1.52
CA GLY A 67 -0.55 -22.34 -1.44
C GLY A 67 0.68 -21.69 -0.84
N ALA A 68 0.53 -20.43 -0.45
CA ALA A 68 1.51 -19.63 0.30
C ALA A 68 0.86 -19.10 1.58
N ASN A 69 1.62 -18.39 2.41
CA ASN A 69 1.08 -17.69 3.56
C ASN A 69 0.24 -16.50 3.09
N PHE A 70 -1.09 -16.59 3.29
CA PHE A 70 -2.04 -15.54 2.90
C PHE A 70 -2.45 -14.61 4.04
N HIS A 71 -1.89 -14.78 5.24
CA HIS A 71 -2.23 -14.01 6.44
C HIS A 71 -2.26 -12.49 6.18
N TYR A 72 -1.19 -11.93 5.61
CA TYR A 72 -1.14 -10.50 5.28
C TYR A 72 -2.25 -10.06 4.32
N ALA A 73 -2.63 -10.92 3.36
CA ALA A 73 -3.71 -10.62 2.44
C ALA A 73 -5.06 -10.58 3.18
N CYS A 74 -5.30 -11.52 4.10
CA CYS A 74 -6.50 -11.60 4.94
C CYS A 74 -6.67 -10.36 5.82
N VAL A 75 -5.64 -10.00 6.60
CA VAL A 75 -5.67 -8.83 7.50
C VAL A 75 -5.99 -7.54 6.72
N ARG A 76 -5.39 -7.38 5.54
CA ARG A 76 -5.64 -6.21 4.68
C ARG A 76 -7.05 -6.21 4.08
N HIS A 77 -7.62 -7.38 3.82
CA HIS A 77 -8.99 -7.50 3.30
C HIS A 77 -10.02 -7.16 4.38
N ASP A 78 -9.86 -7.70 5.59
CA ASP A 78 -10.73 -7.41 6.73
C ASP A 78 -10.70 -5.92 7.11
N ALA A 79 -9.51 -5.30 7.11
CA ALA A 79 -9.38 -3.85 7.29
C ALA A 79 -10.14 -3.06 6.20
N CYS A 80 -10.12 -3.54 4.95
CA CYS A 80 -10.85 -2.93 3.83
C CYS A 80 -12.37 -3.08 3.96
N TYR A 81 -12.84 -4.16 4.58
CA TYR A 81 -14.26 -4.43 4.86
C TYR A 81 -14.78 -3.68 6.09
N SER A 82 -13.91 -3.09 6.91
CA SER A 82 -14.28 -2.39 8.15
C SER A 82 -15.11 -1.13 7.90
N ALA A 83 -15.87 -0.70 8.91
CA ALA A 83 -16.78 0.45 8.82
C ALA A 83 -16.09 1.78 8.49
N GLY A 84 -14.78 1.91 8.69
CA GLY A 84 -14.01 3.10 8.34
C GLY A 84 -13.60 3.18 6.86
N SER A 85 -13.84 2.14 6.07
CA SER A 85 -13.45 2.09 4.66
C SER A 85 -14.53 2.64 3.73
N THR A 86 -14.14 3.54 2.84
CA THR A 86 -14.96 4.01 1.72
C THR A 86 -14.73 3.21 0.43
N THR A 87 -13.89 2.17 0.49
CA THR A 87 -13.50 1.36 -0.66
C THR A 87 -14.61 0.38 -1.01
N SER A 88 -14.97 0.26 -2.29
CA SER A 88 -15.98 -0.72 -2.72
C SER A 88 -15.56 -2.16 -2.42
N ARG A 89 -16.55 -3.03 -2.17
CA ARG A 89 -16.35 -4.45 -1.93
C ARG A 89 -15.55 -5.11 -3.06
N ALA A 90 -15.94 -4.88 -4.32
CA ALA A 90 -15.22 -5.43 -5.47
C ALA A 90 -13.74 -4.97 -5.54
N THR A 91 -13.45 -3.72 -5.15
CA THR A 91 -12.07 -3.23 -5.07
C THR A 91 -11.30 -3.91 -3.94
N CYS A 92 -11.91 -4.08 -2.77
CA CYS A 92 -11.31 -4.82 -1.65
C CYS A 92 -10.99 -6.27 -2.05
N ASP A 93 -11.93 -6.96 -2.69
CA ASP A 93 -11.79 -8.36 -3.11
C ASP A 93 -10.71 -8.51 -4.20
N SER A 94 -10.65 -7.58 -5.16
CA SER A 94 -9.61 -7.58 -6.20
C SER A 94 -8.23 -7.35 -5.61
N ALA A 95 -8.11 -6.41 -4.66
CA ALA A 95 -6.86 -6.15 -3.97
C ALA A 95 -6.44 -7.33 -3.08
N PHE A 96 -7.40 -8.07 -2.51
CA PHE A 96 -7.14 -9.31 -1.78
C PHE A 96 -6.51 -10.39 -2.67
N ARG A 97 -7.11 -10.65 -3.84
CA ARG A 97 -6.56 -11.57 -4.86
C ARG A 97 -5.13 -11.21 -5.25
N ASN A 98 -4.88 -9.94 -5.54
CA ASN A 98 -3.55 -9.47 -5.95
C ASN A 98 -2.50 -9.66 -4.85
N ARG A 99 -2.85 -9.45 -3.58
CA ARG A 99 -1.93 -9.70 -2.45
C ARG A 99 -1.60 -11.18 -2.31
N MET A 100 -2.57 -12.07 -2.47
CA MET A 100 -2.32 -13.51 -2.48
C MET A 100 -1.42 -13.93 -3.67
N TYR A 101 -1.62 -13.34 -4.85
CA TYR A 101 -0.75 -13.57 -6.00
C TYR A 101 0.70 -13.15 -5.74
N ASN A 102 0.89 -12.02 -5.06
CA ASN A 102 2.20 -11.55 -4.64
C ASN A 102 2.81 -12.49 -3.61
N ALA A 103 2.04 -12.99 -2.65
CA ALA A 103 2.49 -14.00 -1.69
C ALA A 103 2.92 -15.31 -2.37
N CYS A 104 2.15 -15.78 -3.37
CA CYS A 104 2.53 -16.93 -4.19
C CYS A 104 3.87 -16.70 -4.90
N THR A 105 4.06 -15.51 -5.46
CA THR A 105 5.28 -15.16 -6.20
C THR A 105 6.48 -15.07 -5.25
N ALA A 106 6.32 -14.42 -4.10
CA ALA A 106 7.34 -14.30 -3.06
C ALA A 106 7.76 -15.66 -2.47
N ALA A 107 6.82 -16.60 -2.36
CA ALA A 107 7.08 -17.96 -1.89
C ALA A 107 7.62 -18.90 -2.98
N GLY A 108 7.87 -18.41 -4.21
CA GLY A 108 8.32 -19.23 -5.34
C GLY A 108 7.29 -20.28 -5.78
N LYS A 109 6.00 -20.08 -5.49
CA LYS A 109 4.92 -21.02 -5.82
C LYS A 109 4.32 -20.72 -7.18
N GLY A 110 4.10 -21.78 -7.96
CA GLY A 110 3.58 -21.71 -9.33
C GLY A 110 2.06 -21.50 -9.43
N ALA A 111 1.51 -21.91 -10.58
CA ALA A 111 0.11 -21.69 -10.93
C ALA A 111 -0.90 -22.26 -9.92
N THR A 112 -0.57 -23.35 -9.22
CA THR A 112 -1.43 -23.94 -8.18
C THR A 112 -1.75 -22.95 -7.07
N CYS A 113 -0.76 -22.20 -6.58
CA CYS A 113 -0.98 -21.21 -5.52
C CYS A 113 -1.90 -20.08 -6.01
N LYS A 114 -1.71 -19.62 -7.26
CA LYS A 114 -2.57 -18.60 -7.87
C LYS A 114 -4.00 -19.10 -8.06
N ARG A 115 -4.22 -20.37 -8.41
CA ARG A 115 -5.57 -20.97 -8.45
C ARG A 115 -6.21 -21.00 -7.07
N ILE A 116 -5.46 -21.29 -6.01
CA ILE A 116 -6.00 -21.23 -4.66
C ILE A 116 -6.40 -19.78 -4.32
N ALA A 117 -5.58 -18.79 -4.66
CA ALA A 117 -5.94 -17.38 -4.50
C ALA A 117 -7.22 -17.00 -5.28
N ASP A 118 -7.46 -17.60 -6.45
CA ASP A 118 -8.72 -17.42 -7.20
C ASP A 118 -9.92 -18.00 -6.47
N VAL A 119 -9.79 -19.19 -5.87
CA VAL A 119 -10.85 -19.80 -5.06
C VAL A 119 -11.23 -18.87 -3.91
N TYR A 120 -10.23 -18.32 -3.22
CA TYR A 120 -10.45 -17.36 -2.13
C TYR A 120 -11.15 -16.09 -2.61
N TYR A 121 -10.74 -15.55 -3.76
CA TYR A 121 -11.40 -14.40 -4.37
C TYR A 121 -12.88 -14.68 -4.67
N TRP A 122 -13.19 -15.81 -5.32
CA TRP A 122 -14.58 -16.14 -5.64
C TRP A 122 -15.43 -16.40 -4.40
N ALA A 123 -14.85 -16.98 -3.34
CA ALA A 123 -15.54 -17.14 -2.06
C ALA A 123 -15.97 -15.80 -1.47
N VAL A 124 -15.08 -14.79 -1.43
CA VAL A 124 -15.43 -13.45 -0.92
C VAL A 124 -16.36 -12.69 -1.87
N ARG A 125 -16.28 -12.90 -3.19
CA ARG A 125 -17.26 -12.34 -4.14
C ARG A 125 -18.67 -12.89 -3.88
N GLY A 126 -18.80 -14.19 -3.58
CA GLY A 126 -20.08 -14.83 -3.30
C GLY A 126 -20.67 -14.48 -1.92
N ALA A 127 -19.86 -14.58 -0.87
CA ALA A 127 -20.34 -14.47 0.51
C ALA A 127 -20.01 -13.12 1.19
N GLY A 128 -19.07 -12.34 0.67
CA GLY A 128 -18.54 -11.15 1.33
C GLY A 128 -19.58 -10.03 1.54
N ARG A 129 -20.67 -10.02 0.77
CA ARG A 129 -21.74 -9.01 0.90
C ARG A 129 -22.33 -8.96 2.30
N PHE A 130 -22.42 -10.11 2.98
CA PHE A 130 -22.98 -10.22 4.34
C PHE A 130 -22.02 -9.72 5.44
N TYR A 131 -20.72 -9.61 5.13
CA TYR A 131 -19.69 -9.24 6.09
C TYR A 131 -19.07 -7.87 5.81
N TYR A 132 -19.42 -7.25 4.69
CA TYR A 132 -18.95 -5.93 4.30
C TYR A 132 -19.61 -4.85 5.16
N LYS A 133 -18.80 -4.12 5.93
CA LYS A 133 -19.25 -3.06 6.85
C LYS A 133 -18.87 -1.65 6.37
N GLY A 134 -18.04 -1.55 5.31
CA GLY A 134 -17.60 -0.27 4.76
C GLY A 134 -18.74 0.55 4.18
N SER A 135 -18.48 1.85 3.99
CA SER A 135 -19.45 2.81 3.42
C SER A 135 -19.37 2.90 1.89
N GLY A 136 -18.37 2.29 1.25
CA GLY A 136 -18.27 2.16 -0.21
C GLY A 136 -19.32 1.21 -0.81
N LEU A 137 -19.34 1.09 -2.14
CA LEU A 137 -20.30 0.22 -2.84
C LEU A 137 -20.15 -1.26 -2.43
N ASN A 138 -21.25 -1.89 -2.01
CA ASN A 138 -21.33 -3.32 -1.74
C ASN A 138 -21.75 -4.08 -3.02
N ASN A 139 -20.82 -4.19 -3.96
CA ASN A 139 -21.00 -4.76 -5.31
C ASN A 139 -20.23 -6.07 -5.47
#